data_AF-A0A529HLD1-F1
#
_entry.id   AF-A0A529HLD1-F1
#
_cell.length_a   1.000
_cell.length_b   1.000
_cell.length_c   1.000
_cell.angle_alpha   90.00
_cell.angle_beta   90.00
_cell.angle_gamma   90.00
#
_symmetry.space_group_name_H-M   'P 1'
#
loop_
_entity.id
_entity.type
_entity.pdbx_description
1 polymer ?
#
loop_
_entity_poly.entity_id
_entity_poly.type
_entity_poly.pdbx_seq_one_letter_code
_entity_poly.pdbx_strand_id
1 'polypeptide(L)'
;HDDYRSQITDFYEQSAEQVAGHLGAGKMVAVLSEGDPLFYGSYMHLHVRLSHRFPTEVIPGITAMSGCWSATGLPIVQGDDVLTVLPGTMSEFE
;
A
#
# COMPACT_ATOMS: atom_id res chain seq x y z
N HIS A 1 -10.60 12.72 14.92
CA HIS A 1 -9.51 13.33 15.72
C HIS A 1 -8.52 13.95 14.74
N ASP A 2 -8.55 15.27 14.56
CA ASP A 2 -7.72 15.94 13.53
C ASP A 2 -6.22 15.79 13.79
N ASP A 3 -5.84 15.65 15.06
CA ASP A 3 -4.48 15.40 15.52
C ASP A 3 -3.86 14.09 14.97
N TYR A 4 -4.66 13.01 14.85
CA TYR A 4 -4.16 11.74 14.31
C TYR A 4 -3.80 11.85 12.82
N ARG A 5 -4.62 12.58 12.05
CA ARG A 5 -4.39 12.75 10.61
C ARG A 5 -3.16 13.60 10.34
N SER A 6 -2.93 14.66 11.13
CA SER A 6 -1.71 15.47 10.98
C SER A 6 -0.48 14.66 11.34
N GLN A 7 -0.48 13.92 12.45
CA GLN A 7 0.66 13.08 12.85
C GLN A 7 1.03 12.05 11.78
N ILE A 8 0.05 11.34 11.21
CA ILE A 8 0.29 10.40 10.11
C ILE A 8 0.83 11.11 8.86
N THR A 9 0.29 12.29 8.54
CA THR A 9 0.75 13.07 7.39
C THR A 9 2.21 13.49 7.55
N ASP A 10 2.56 14.03 8.71
CA ASP A 10 3.90 14.51 9.03
C ASP A 10 4.92 13.35 9.01
N PHE A 11 4.53 12.19 9.55
CA PHE A 11 5.35 10.98 9.49
C PHE A 11 5.69 10.58 8.04
N TYR A 12 4.71 10.56 7.14
CA TYR A 12 4.95 10.19 5.75
C TYR A 12 5.67 11.27 4.96
N GLU A 13 5.51 12.54 5.31
CA GLU A 13 6.29 13.64 4.73
C GLU A 13 7.78 13.49 5.09
N GLN A 14 8.07 13.28 6.37
CA GLN A 14 9.43 13.06 6.85
C GLN A 14 10.05 11.79 6.26
N SER A 15 9.26 10.71 6.13
CA SER A 15 9.72 9.46 5.51
C SER A 15 10.03 9.64 4.03
N ALA A 16 9.18 10.38 3.30
CA ALA A 16 9.40 10.66 1.89
C ALA A 16 10.68 11.47 1.67
N GLU A 17 10.97 12.46 2.53
CA GLU A 17 12.18 13.28 2.40
C GLU A 17 13.46 12.47 2.67
N GLN A 18 13.43 11.55 3.64
CA GLN A 18 14.55 10.63 3.88
C GLN A 18 14.83 9.74 2.66
N VAL A 19 13.79 9.18 2.06
CA VAL A 19 13.90 8.38 0.83
C VAL A 19 14.40 9.24 -0.34
N ALA A 20 13.87 10.46 -0.49
CA ALA A 20 14.31 11.41 -1.52
C ALA A 20 15.81 11.76 -1.39
N GLY A 21 16.32 11.89 -0.16
CA GLY A 21 17.75 12.10 0.08
C GLY A 21 18.63 10.96 -0.44
N HIS A 22 18.19 9.71 -0.29
CA HIS A 22 18.90 8.56 -0.86
C HIS A 22 18.82 8.52 -2.39
N LEU A 23 17.63 8.76 -2.96
CA LEU A 23 17.43 8.80 -4.41
C LEU A 23 18.21 9.94 -5.07
N GLY A 24 18.22 11.13 -4.45
CA GLY A 24 18.99 12.29 -4.91
C GLY A 24 20.51 12.09 -4.84
N ALA A 25 20.98 11.21 -3.95
CA ALA A 25 22.37 10.75 -3.91
C ALA A 25 22.69 9.66 -4.96
N GLY A 26 21.76 9.34 -5.87
CA GLY A 26 21.93 8.35 -6.93
C GLY A 26 21.78 6.90 -6.47
N LYS A 27 21.25 6.65 -5.27
CA LYS A 27 21.01 5.29 -4.78
C LYS A 27 19.69 4.74 -5.32
N MET A 28 19.65 3.42 -5.52
CA MET A 28 18.40 2.69 -5.73
C MET A 28 17.76 2.37 -4.38
N VAL A 29 16.46 2.62 -4.24
CA VAL A 29 15.70 2.33 -3.02
C VAL A 29 14.60 1.34 -3.37
N ALA A 30 14.56 0.21 -2.67
CA ALA A 30 13.48 -0.76 -2.74
C ALA A 30 12.63 -0.68 -1.48
N VAL A 31 11.32 -0.48 -1.63
CA VAL A 31 10.36 -0.51 -0.53
C VAL A 31 9.59 -1.83 -0.62
N LEU A 32 9.79 -2.69 0.38
CA LEU A 32 9.07 -3.96 0.45
C LEU A 32 7.67 -3.73 0.98
N SER A 33 6.68 -4.31 0.31
CA SER A 33 5.27 -4.28 0.72
C SER A 33 4.76 -5.70 0.86
N GLU A 34 3.95 -5.94 1.89
CA GLU A 34 3.15 -7.15 1.96
C GLU A 34 1.95 -7.03 1.01
N GLY A 35 1.60 -8.14 0.35
CA GLY A 35 0.52 -8.13 -0.61
C GLY A 35 0.89 -7.36 -1.88
N ASP A 36 -0.02 -6.49 -2.34
CA ASP A 36 0.23 -5.60 -3.47
C ASP A 36 0.53 -4.17 -3.00
N PRO A 37 1.62 -3.52 -3.47
CA PRO A 37 2.00 -2.18 -3.00
C PRO A 37 0.95 -1.09 -3.21
N LEU A 38 0.01 -1.28 -4.15
CA LEU A 38 -1.02 -0.30 -4.50
C LEU A 38 -2.42 -0.69 -3.97
N PHE A 39 -2.51 -1.68 -3.09
CA PHE A 39 -3.77 -2.13 -2.52
C PHE A 39 -3.77 -2.05 -0.99
N TYR A 40 -4.36 -0.98 -0.44
CA TYR A 40 -4.43 -0.69 1.02
C TYR A 40 -3.07 -0.74 1.75
N GLY A 41 -1.95 -0.54 1.02
CA GLY A 41 -0.59 -0.59 1.56
C GLY A 41 -0.01 0.76 1.94
N SER A 42 0.88 0.79 2.93
CA SER A 42 1.57 2.02 3.39
C SER A 42 2.47 2.65 2.33
N TYR A 43 2.99 1.86 1.38
CA TYR A 43 3.79 2.35 0.26
C TYR A 43 3.07 3.44 -0.56
N MET A 44 1.74 3.39 -0.65
CA MET A 44 0.96 4.38 -1.41
C MET A 44 1.26 5.82 -0.97
N HIS A 45 1.54 6.05 0.33
CA HIS A 45 1.90 7.37 0.85
C HIS A 45 3.23 7.89 0.32
N LEU A 46 4.21 7.00 0.12
CA LEU A 46 5.50 7.34 -0.50
C LEU A 46 5.34 7.50 -2.01
N HIS A 47 4.57 6.61 -2.65
CA HIS A 47 4.34 6.63 -4.09
C HIS A 47 3.79 7.98 -4.56
N VAL A 48 2.70 8.47 -3.96
CA VAL A 48 2.08 9.74 -4.38
C VAL A 48 3.01 10.95 -4.18
N ARG A 49 3.95 10.88 -3.23
CA ARG A 49 4.90 11.96 -2.93
C ARG A 49 6.16 11.92 -3.78
N LEU A 50 6.59 10.74 -4.23
CA LEU A 50 7.92 10.56 -4.83
C LEU A 50 7.88 10.12 -6.30
N SER A 51 6.82 9.46 -6.77
CA SER A 51 6.80 8.85 -8.11
C SER A 51 6.86 9.86 -9.26
N HIS A 52 6.43 11.10 -9.00
CA HIS A 52 6.54 12.21 -9.95
C HIS A 52 7.88 12.96 -9.86
N ARG A 53 8.71 12.69 -8.84
CA ARG A 53 10.01 13.32 -8.61
C ARG A 53 11.18 12.44 -9.06
N PHE A 54 11.02 11.12 -8.98
CA PHE A 54 12.06 10.13 -9.26
C PHE A 54 11.53 8.97 -10.12
N PRO A 55 12.35 8.38 -11.01
CA PRO A 55 11.98 7.16 -11.72
C PRO A 55 11.50 6.08 -10.74
N THR A 56 10.31 5.55 -10.99
CA THR A 56 9.64 4.62 -10.07
C THR A 56 9.04 3.48 -10.86
N GLU A 57 9.29 2.26 -10.39
CA GLU A 57 8.70 1.03 -10.90
C GLU A 57 7.92 0.35 -9.76
N VAL A 58 6.72 -0.15 -10.06
CA VAL A 58 5.91 -0.92 -9.13
C VAL A 58 5.92 -2.37 -9.60
N ILE A 59 6.41 -3.26 -8.73
CA ILE A 59 6.35 -4.70 -8.95
C ILE A 59 5.07 -5.22 -8.28
N PRO A 60 4.11 -5.77 -9.04
CA PRO A 60 2.84 -6.23 -8.48
C PRO A 60 3.05 -7.44 -7.57
N GLY A 61 2.21 -7.53 -6.54
CA GLY A 61 2.21 -8.64 -5.59
C GLY A 61 0.88 -9.37 -5.52
N ILE A 62 0.84 -10.47 -4.77
CA ILE A 62 -0.39 -11.24 -4.57
C ILE A 62 -1.13 -10.66 -3.37
N THR A 63 -2.33 -10.11 -3.57
CA THR A 63 -3.14 -9.55 -2.48
C THR A 63 -3.53 -10.62 -1.45
N ALA A 64 -3.74 -10.23 -0.20
CA ALA A 64 -4.10 -11.16 0.88
C ALA A 64 -5.39 -11.96 0.57
N MET A 65 -6.41 -11.29 0.02
CA MET A 65 -7.65 -11.95 -0.42
C MET A 65 -7.38 -13.07 -1.43
N SER A 66 -6.36 -12.87 -2.27
CA SER A 66 -5.95 -13.89 -3.22
C SER A 66 -5.31 -15.11 -2.57
N GLY A 67 -4.58 -14.94 -1.47
CA GLY A 67 -4.13 -16.07 -0.68
C GLY A 67 -5.32 -16.87 -0.12
N CYS A 68 -6.32 -16.18 0.41
CA CYS A 68 -7.50 -16.80 1.02
C CYS A 68 -8.28 -17.68 0.04
N TRP A 69 -8.63 -17.18 -1.15
CA TRP A 69 -9.44 -17.97 -2.07
C TRP A 69 -8.73 -19.24 -2.57
N SER A 70 -7.42 -19.15 -2.78
CA SER A 70 -6.60 -20.26 -3.27
C SER A 70 -6.43 -21.30 -2.17
N ALA A 71 -6.25 -20.84 -0.93
CA ALA A 71 -6.23 -21.71 0.24
C ALA A 71 -7.57 -22.45 0.46
N THR A 72 -8.71 -21.80 0.16
CA THR A 72 -10.03 -22.45 0.26
C THR A 72 -10.35 -23.39 -0.90
N GLY A 73 -9.63 -23.30 -2.04
CA GLY A 73 -9.90 -24.11 -3.22
C GLY A 73 -11.24 -23.84 -3.90
N LEU A 74 -11.84 -22.67 -3.65
CA LEU A 74 -13.16 -22.28 -4.16
C LEU A 74 -13.02 -21.07 -5.11
N PRO A 75 -13.74 -21.07 -6.25
CA PRO A 75 -13.88 -19.86 -7.05
C PRO A 75 -14.72 -18.83 -6.28
N ILE A 76 -14.28 -17.57 -6.25
CA ILE A 76 -14.98 -16.48 -5.51
C ILE A 76 -15.94 -15.70 -6.39
N VAL A 77 -15.63 -15.53 -7.67
CA VAL A 77 -16.49 -14.87 -8.67
C VAL A 77 -16.35 -15.57 -10.02
N GLN A 78 -17.43 -15.62 -10.80
CA GLN A 78 -17.44 -16.18 -12.15
C GLN A 78 -18.43 -15.42 -13.06
N GLY A 79 -18.07 -15.24 -14.34
CA GLY A 79 -18.96 -14.60 -15.32
C GLY A 79 -19.22 -13.14 -14.97
N ASP A 80 -20.49 -12.81 -14.71
CA ASP A 80 -20.95 -11.44 -14.45
C ASP A 80 -21.07 -11.12 -12.95
N ASP A 81 -20.50 -11.97 -12.08
CA ASP A 81 -20.47 -11.74 -10.64
C ASP A 81 -19.73 -10.45 -10.28
N VAL A 82 -20.26 -9.71 -9.31
CA VAL A 82 -19.65 -8.48 -8.79
C VAL A 82 -18.83 -8.79 -7.54
N LEU A 83 -17.53 -8.48 -7.57
CA LEU A 83 -16.67 -8.45 -6.38
C LEU A 83 -16.62 -7.05 -5.79
N THR A 84 -16.96 -6.90 -4.51
CA THR A 84 -16.79 -5.63 -3.76
C THR A 84 -15.79 -5.82 -2.64
N VAL A 85 -14.80 -4.93 -2.56
CA VAL A 85 -13.87 -4.87 -1.43
C VAL A 85 -14.30 -3.74 -0.51
N LEU A 86 -14.65 -4.08 0.73
CA LEU A 86 -15.04 -3.11 1.74
C LEU A 86 -14.01 -3.12 2.88
N PRO A 87 -13.35 -1.99 3.19
CA PRO A 87 -12.55 -1.90 4.39
C PRO A 87 -13.48 -1.94 5.60
N GLY A 88 -13.34 -2.97 6.43
CA GLY A 88 -14.04 -3.09 7.70
C GLY A 88 -13.10 -2.78 8.84
N THR A 89 -13.34 -1.69 9.57
CA THR A 89 -12.69 -1.49 10.87
C THR A 89 -13.40 -2.36 11.89
N MET A 90 -12.72 -3.40 12.41
CA MET A 90 -13.17 -4.05 13.64
C MET A 90 -13.11 -3.04 14.79
N SER A 91 -14.04 -3.14 15.74
CA SER A 91 -13.94 -2.32 16.95
C SER A 91 -12.72 -2.72 17.75
N GLU A 92 -12.02 -1.77 18.37
CA GLU A 92 -10.87 -2.06 19.26
C GLU A 92 -11.22 -2.92 20.49
N PHE A 93 -12.50 -3.22 20.72
CA PHE A 93 -13.03 -3.96 21.86
C PHE A 93 -13.31 -5.44 21.59
N GLU A 94 -12.91 -5.96 20.42
CA GLU A 94 -12.75 -7.40 20.16
C GLU A 94 -11.27 -7.78 20.22
#